data_AF-A0A7Y3G336-F1
#
_entry.id   AF-A0A7Y3G336-F1
#
_cell.length_a   1.000
_cell.length_b   1.000
_cell.length_c   1.000
_cell.angle_alpha   90.00
_cell.angle_beta   90.00
_cell.angle_gamma   90.00
#
_symmetry.space_group_name_H-M   'P 1'
#
loop_
_entity.id
_entity.type
_entity.pdbx_description
1 polymer ?
#
loop_
_entity_poly.entity_id
_entity_poly.type
_entity_poly.pdbx_seq_one_letter_code
_entity_poly.pdbx_strand_id
1 'polypeptide(L)' 'MGFVWSDDLAMLLVTEDGKERSELAHWLARPVAYRLPDDLSVLSFARKTLEQEHSLHRVNRRAS' A
#
# COMPACT_ATOMS: atom_id res chain seq x y z
N MET A 1 10.01 -11.47 11.59
CA MET A 1 10.07 -10.17 10.88
C MET A 1 10.63 -10.30 9.48
N GLY A 2 9.73 -10.30 8.50
CA GLY A 2 10.03 -10.22 7.08
C GLY A 2 9.90 -8.79 6.54
N PHE A 3 10.46 -8.57 5.36
CA PHE A 3 10.22 -7.37 4.57
C PHE A 3 9.37 -7.71 3.37
N VAL A 4 8.55 -6.76 2.93
CA VAL A 4 7.70 -6.86 1.74
C VAL A 4 7.89 -5.62 0.88
N TRP A 5 7.93 -5.79 -0.43
CA TRP A 5 8.09 -4.66 -1.36
C TRP A 5 6.73 -4.11 -1.78
N SER A 6 6.64 -2.80 -1.96
CA SER A 6 5.37 -2.14 -2.30
C SER A 6 4.81 -2.57 -3.66
N ASP A 7 5.64 -2.98 -4.61
CA ASP A 7 5.19 -3.52 -5.90
C ASP A 7 4.60 -4.92 -5.75
N ASP A 8 5.18 -5.78 -4.90
CA ASP A 8 4.56 -7.06 -4.53
C ASP A 8 3.20 -6.86 -3.83
N LEU A 9 3.12 -5.88 -2.91
CA LEU A 9 1.86 -5.53 -2.25
C LEU A 9 0.84 -4.97 -3.25
N ALA A 10 1.28 -4.17 -4.22
CA ALA A 10 0.41 -3.64 -5.26
C ALA A 10 -0.16 -4.77 -6.13
N MET A 11 0.68 -5.71 -6.55
CA MET A 11 0.25 -6.88 -7.31
C MET A 11 -0.73 -7.75 -6.52
N LEU A 12 -0.48 -7.93 -5.22
CA LEU A 12 -1.39 -8.64 -4.32
C LEU A 12 -2.76 -7.96 -4.24
N LEU A 13 -2.80 -6.63 -4.09
CA LEU A 13 -4.06 -5.87 -4.04
C LEU A 13 -4.82 -5.91 -5.36
N VAL A 14 -4.13 -5.91 -6.50
CA VAL A 14 -4.78 -6.07 -7.81
C VAL A 14 -5.44 -7.45 -7.93
N THR A 15 -4.73 -8.51 -7.55
CA THR A 15 -5.20 -9.90 -7.71
C THR A 15 -6.26 -10.27 -6.68
N GLU A 16 -6.07 -9.92 -5.41
CA GLU A 16 -6.90 -10.40 -4.30
C GLU A 16 -7.95 -9.39 -3.82
N ASP A 17 -7.72 -8.09 -4.04
CA ASP A 17 -8.58 -7.01 -3.56
C ASP A 17 -9.28 -6.24 -4.70
N GLY A 18 -9.03 -6.63 -5.95
CA GLY A 18 -9.63 -6.02 -7.13
C GLY A 18 -9.25 -4.55 -7.35
N LYS A 19 -8.13 -4.10 -6.76
CA LYS A 19 -7.68 -2.70 -6.91
C LYS A 19 -7.21 -2.41 -8.32
N GLU A 20 -7.49 -1.20 -8.79
CA GLU A 20 -6.97 -0.75 -10.07
C GLU A 20 -5.47 -0.47 -9.98
N ARG A 21 -4.71 -0.85 -11.02
CA ARG A 21 -3.27 -0.55 -11.09
C ARG A 21 -2.97 0.95 -11.09
N SER A 22 -3.90 1.77 -11.57
CA SER A 22 -3.82 3.23 -11.58
C SER A 22 -3.72 3.81 -10.16
N GLU A 23 -4.48 3.26 -9.20
CA GLU A 23 -4.44 3.64 -7.79
C GLU A 23 -3.11 3.30 -7.10
N LEU A 24 -2.37 2.35 -7.66
CA LEU A 24 -1.13 1.80 -7.10
C LEU A 24 0.11 2.22 -7.91
N ALA A 25 -0.06 3.13 -8.87
CA ALA A 25 1.00 3.52 -9.80
C ALA A 25 2.23 4.07 -9.07
N HIS A 26 2.07 4.74 -7.92
CA HIS A 26 3.17 5.25 -7.12
C HIS A 26 3.99 4.13 -6.46
N TRP A 27 3.34 3.08 -5.96
CA TRP A 27 4.01 1.90 -5.40
C TRP A 27 4.78 1.12 -6.47
N LEU A 28 4.29 1.08 -7.70
CA LEU A 28 4.94 0.44 -8.83
C LEU A 28 6.09 1.29 -9.41
N ALA A 29 5.90 2.61 -9.48
CA ALA A 29 6.90 3.51 -10.06
C ALA A 29 8.13 3.68 -9.18
N ARG A 30 7.96 3.62 -7.85
CA ARG A 30 9.05 3.76 -6.89
C ARG A 30 8.89 2.74 -5.76
N PRO A 31 9.30 1.48 -5.99
CA PRO A 31 9.15 0.44 -4.98
C PRO A 31 9.91 0.75 -3.70
N VAL A 32 9.25 0.54 -2.56
CA VAL A 32 9.83 0.72 -1.23
C VAL A 32 9.62 -0.55 -0.41
N ALA A 33 10.60 -0.88 0.43
CA ALA A 33 10.52 -2.01 1.34
C ALA A 33 9.82 -1.59 2.64
N TYR A 34 8.81 -2.35 3.03
CA TYR A 34 8.12 -2.21 4.30
C TYR A 34 8.49 -3.36 5.24
N ARG A 35 8.59 -3.05 6.54
CA ARG A 35 8.70 -4.07 7.58
C ARG A 35 7.31 -4.64 7.84
N LEU A 36 7.13 -5.94 7.64
CA LEU A 36 5.86 -6.61 7.93
C LEU A 36 5.75 -6.91 9.43
N PRO A 37 4.70 -6.44 10.11
CA PRO A 37 4.41 -6.83 11.50
C PRO A 37 4.08 -8.33 11.59
N ASP A 38 4.57 -8.99 12.64
CA ASP A 38 4.39 -10.45 12.80
C ASP A 38 2.92 -10.85 13.08
N ASP A 39 2.07 -9.89 13.45
CA ASP A 39 0.64 -10.06 13.76
C ASP A 39 -0.29 -9.75 12.58
N LEU A 40 0.25 -9.33 11.42
CA LEU A 40 -0.54 -8.99 10.24
C LEU A 40 -0.26 -9.92 9.07
N SER A 41 -1.33 -10.36 8.41
CA SER A 41 -1.21 -10.96 7.08
C SER A 41 -0.75 -9.91 6.06
N VAL A 42 -0.04 -10.36 5.02
CA VAL A 42 0.48 -9.48 3.95
C VAL A 42 -0.65 -8.67 3.29
N LEU A 43 -1.81 -9.28 3.04
CA LEU A 43 -2.96 -8.60 2.44
C LEU A 43 -3.56 -7.53 3.36
N SER A 44 -3.75 -7.84 4.65
CA SER A 44 -4.24 -6.86 5.63
C SER A 44 -3.26 -5.70 5.80
N PHE A 45 -1.95 -5.99 5.76
CA PHE A 45 -0.91 -4.97 5.79
C PHE A 45 -0.96 -4.07 4.54
N ALA A 46 -1.11 -4.64 3.35
CA ALA A 46 -1.24 -3.89 2.09
C ALA A 46 -2.43 -2.93 2.12
N ARG A 47 -3.63 -3.41 2.51
CA ARG A 47 -4.84 -2.58 2.64
C ARG A 47 -4.64 -1.42 3.59
N LYS A 48 -4.13 -1.70 4.79
CA LYS A 48 -3.90 -0.68 5.83
C LYS A 48 -2.90 0.38 5.38
N THR A 49 -1.84 -0.02 4.70
CA THR A 49 -0.81 0.90 4.19
C THR A 49 -1.40 1.85 3.14
N LEU A 50 -2.18 1.31 2.19
CA LEU A 50 -2.85 2.12 1.17
C LEU A 50 -3.87 3.11 1.78
N GLU A 51 -4.67 2.67 2.76
CA GLU A 51 -5.63 3.52 3.47
C GLU A 51 -4.96 4.67 4.21
N GLN A 52 -3.82 4.41 4.84
CA GLN A 52 -3.04 5.44 5.55
C GLN A 52 -2.51 6.49 4.57
N GLU A 53 -1.92 6.08 3.45
CA GLU A 53 -1.46 7.00 2.42
C GLU A 53 -2.59 7.86 1.84
N HIS A 54 -3.74 7.27 1.54
CA HIS A 54 -4.91 8.01 1.06
C HIS A 54 -5.44 9.02 2.08
N SER A 55 -5.32 8.70 3.38
CA SER A 55 -5.72 9.59 4.46
C SER A 55 -4.77 10.78 4.59
N LEU A 56 -3.46 10.56 4.51
CA LEU A 56 -2.44 11.61 4.53
C LEU A 56 -2.59 12.59 3.35
N HIS A 57 -2.86 12.07 2.15
CA HIS A 57 -3.09 12.92 0.98
C HIS A 57 -4.38 13.75 1.06
N ARG A 58 -5.42 13.26 1.75
CA ARG A 58 -6.67 14.01 1.96
C ARG A 58 -6.52 15.14 2.96
N VAL A 59 -5.74 14.95 4.03
CA VAL A 59 -5.53 15.99 5.06
C VAL A 59 -4.73 17.16 4.50
N ASN A 60 -3.68 16.90 3.73
CA ASN A 60 -2.88 17.97 3.13
C ASN A 60 -3.64 18.83 2.11
N ARG A 61 -4.71 18.30 1.49
CA ARG A 61 -5.50 19.02 0.49
C ARG A 61 -6.53 20.00 1.08
N ARG A 62 -6.77 19.95 2.40
CA ARG A 62 -7.69 20.87 3.11
C ARG A 62 -6.97 22.03 3.81
N ALA A 63 -5.65 21.99 3.89
CA ALA A 63 -4.82 22.97 4.57
C ALA A 63 -4.18 24.00 3.61
N SER A 64 -4.69 24.12 2.37
CA SER A 64 -4.23 25.07 1.35
C SER A 64 -5.39 25.92 0.83
#